data_AF-B1F9D2-F1
#
_entry.id   AF-B1F9D2-F1
#
_cell.length_a   1.000
_cell.length_b   1.000
_cell.length_c   1.000
_cell.angle_alpha   90.00
_cell.angle_beta   90.00
_cell.angle_gamma   90.00
#
_symmetry.space_group_name_H-M   'P 1'
#
loop_
_entity.id
_entity.type
_entity.pdbx_description
1 polymer ?
#
loop_
_entity_poly.entity_id
_entity_poly.type
_entity_poly.pdbx_seq_one_letter_code
_entity_poly.pdbx_strand_id
1 'polypeptide(L)'
;MGADVMRVAGIEVKFNPPDPRLDRVRGLRPDPGGWVFRLYDGAGQKLVGGAVHGADQGAHDRAVSRVLGDARRKGFTRYRMVDASDAPAPL
;
A
#
# COMPACT_ATOMS: atom_id res chain seq x y z
N MET A 1 4.52 17.09 32.09
CA MET A 1 3.48 16.77 31.09
C MET A 1 4.17 16.62 29.75
N GLY A 2 4.45 15.39 29.35
CA GLY A 2 5.07 15.13 28.05
C GLY A 2 4.07 15.47 26.97
N ALA A 3 4.44 16.33 26.01
CA ALA A 3 3.68 16.46 24.79
C ALA A 3 3.63 15.07 24.16
N ASP A 4 2.44 14.48 24.10
CA ASP A 4 2.18 13.32 23.26
C ASP A 4 2.41 13.81 21.82
N VAL A 5 3.64 13.70 21.34
CA VAL A 5 4.03 14.20 20.03
C VAL A 5 3.28 13.34 19.02
N MET A 6 2.12 13.83 18.59
CA MET A 6 1.28 13.15 17.62
C MET A 6 2.08 12.94 16.33
N ARG A 7 2.54 11.71 16.10
CA ARG A 7 3.27 11.33 14.89
C ARG A 7 2.27 10.92 13.83
N VAL A 8 2.10 11.79 12.84
CA VAL A 8 1.26 11.53 11.65
C VAL A 8 2.11 10.82 10.59
N ALA A 9 1.59 9.71 10.06
CA ALA A 9 2.14 9.04 8.90
C ALA A 9 1.32 9.33 7.63
N GLY A 10 2.01 9.48 6.50
CA GLY A 10 1.39 9.41 5.18
C GLY A 10 1.25 7.96 4.74
N ILE A 11 0.08 7.57 4.24
CA ILE A 11 -0.18 6.22 3.72
C ILE A 11 -0.66 6.34 2.27
N GLU A 12 0.01 5.63 1.37
CA GLU A 12 -0.39 5.49 -0.02
C GLU A 12 -0.74 4.02 -0.26
N VAL A 13 -1.90 3.78 -0.87
CA VAL A 13 -2.30 2.45 -1.36
C VAL A 13 -2.82 2.61 -2.79
N LYS A 14 -2.14 1.95 -3.72
CA LYS A 14 -2.39 2.09 -5.16
C LYS A 14 -2.54 0.74 -5.83
N PHE A 15 -3.49 0.66 -6.74
CA PHE A 15 -3.58 -0.49 -7.63
C PHE A 15 -2.49 -0.39 -8.69
N ASN A 16 -1.73 -1.48 -8.84
CA ASN A 16 -0.83 -1.71 -9.95
C ASN A 16 -1.51 -2.72 -10.88
N PRO A 17 -1.95 -2.31 -12.08
CA PRO A 17 -2.64 -3.20 -12.99
C PRO A 17 -1.74 -4.35 -13.43
N PRO A 18 -2.32 -5.50 -13.81
CA PRO A 18 -1.57 -6.58 -14.44
C PRO A 18 -0.80 -6.06 -15.66
N ASP A 19 0.41 -6.56 -15.89
CA ASP A 19 1.17 -6.34 -17.11
C ASP A 19 1.15 -7.61 -18.00
N PRO A 20 0.26 -7.68 -19.01
CA PRO A 20 0.14 -8.84 -19.90
C PRO A 20 1.39 -9.10 -20.75
N ARG A 21 2.34 -8.15 -20.79
CA ARG A 21 3.62 -8.35 -21.49
C ARG A 21 4.51 -9.30 -20.72
N LEU A 22 4.41 -9.33 -19.39
CA LEU A 22 5.18 -10.22 -18.52
C LEU A 22 4.73 -11.68 -18.68
N ASP A 23 3.45 -11.91 -18.95
CA ASP A 23 2.89 -13.25 -19.20
C ASP A 23 3.52 -13.95 -20.41
N ARG A 24 4.09 -13.17 -21.35
CA ARG A 24 4.75 -13.69 -22.55
C ARG A 24 6.20 -14.10 -22.32
N VAL A 25 6.77 -13.75 -21.16
CA VAL A 25 8.16 -14.07 -20.81
C VAL A 25 8.21 -15.50 -20.27
N ARG A 26 8.87 -16.38 -21.02
CA ARG A 26 9.00 -17.79 -20.65
C ARG A 26 9.71 -17.94 -19.30
N GLY A 27 9.04 -18.54 -18.33
CA GLY A 27 9.57 -18.80 -16.99
C GLY A 27 9.13 -17.81 -15.91
N LEU A 28 8.46 -16.70 -16.27
CA LEU A 28 7.76 -15.87 -15.31
C LEU A 28 6.35 -16.40 -15.05
N ARG A 29 5.90 -16.28 -13.79
CA ARG A 29 4.48 -16.48 -13.49
C ARG A 29 3.69 -15.30 -14.05
N PRO A 30 2.44 -15.52 -14.49
CA PRO A 30 1.57 -14.43 -14.90
C PRO A 30 1.48 -13.35 -13.82
N ASP A 31 1.43 -12.09 -14.24
CA ASP A 31 1.25 -10.96 -13.32
C ASP A 31 -0.24 -10.60 -13.23
N PRO A 32 -0.96 -11.03 -12.17
CA PRO A 32 -2.38 -10.71 -12.01
C PRO A 32 -2.61 -9.25 -11.60
N GLY A 33 -1.56 -8.45 -11.47
CA GLY A 33 -1.62 -7.15 -10.82
C GLY A 33 -1.77 -7.28 -9.31
N GLY A 34 -1.86 -6.14 -8.64
CA GLY A 34 -1.99 -6.11 -7.20
C GLY A 34 -1.99 -4.72 -6.60
N TRP A 35 -2.00 -4.69 -5.27
CA TRP A 35 -1.99 -3.46 -4.50
C TRP A 35 -0.61 -3.19 -3.95
N VAL A 36 -0.06 -2.03 -4.25
CA VAL A 36 1.19 -1.54 -3.68
C VAL A 36 0.85 -0.56 -2.57
N PHE A 37 1.49 -0.71 -1.42
CA PHE A 37 1.35 0.22 -0.31
C PHE A 37 2.69 0.84 0.06
N ARG A 38 2.65 2.08 0.53
CA ARG A 38 3.82 2.82 1.02
C ARG A 38 3.45 3.61 2.27
N LEU A 39 4.39 3.63 3.21
CA LEU A 39 4.34 4.41 4.44
C LEU A 39 5.37 5.53 4.35
N TYR A 40 4.95 6.76 4.64
CA TYR A 40 5.79 7.94 4.70
C TYR A 40 5.77 8.54 6.10
N ASP A 41 6.89 9.12 6.52
CA ASP A 41 6.95 9.93 7.74
C ASP A 41 6.38 11.34 7.52
N GLY A 42 6.43 12.18 8.55
CA GLY A 42 5.96 13.57 8.49
C GLY A 42 6.80 14.48 7.57
N ALA A 43 8.00 14.07 7.17
CA ALA A 43 8.84 14.77 6.20
C ALA A 43 8.63 14.25 4.76
N GLY A 44 7.74 13.29 4.56
CA GLY A 44 7.48 12.67 3.26
C GLY A 44 8.53 11.63 2.86
N GLN A 45 9.42 11.22 3.76
CA GLN A 45 10.37 10.13 3.47
C GLN A 45 9.68 8.78 3.56
N LYS A 46 9.90 7.93 2.55
CA LYS A 46 9.36 6.58 2.52
C LYS A 46 10.05 5.73 3.59
N LEU A 47 9.26 5.18 4.51
CA LEU A 47 9.71 4.30 5.59
C LEU A 47 9.52 2.82 5.28
N VAL A 48 8.43 2.47 4.59
CA VAL A 48 8.08 1.08 4.24
C VAL A 48 7.42 1.07 2.86
N GLY A 49 7.60 -0.01 2.13
CA GLY A 49 6.74 -0.33 0.99
C GLY A 49 6.59 -1.83 0.83
N GLY A 50 5.48 -2.24 0.23
CA GLY A 50 5.21 -3.64 -0.07
C GLY A 50 4.10 -3.78 -1.10
N ALA A 51 3.81 -5.03 -1.47
CA ALA A 51 2.76 -5.37 -2.41
C ALA A 51 1.90 -6.53 -1.89
N VAL A 52 0.65 -6.57 -2.33
CA VAL A 52 -0.31 -7.67 -2.14
C VAL A 52 -0.82 -8.05 -3.52
N HIS A 53 -0.64 -9.31 -3.91
CA HIS A 53 -1.18 -9.81 -5.17
C HIS A 53 -2.71 -9.91 -5.12
N GLY A 54 -3.34 -9.67 -6.27
CA GLY A 54 -4.78 -9.70 -6.45
C GLY A 54 -5.37 -8.31 -6.65
N ALA A 55 -6.31 -8.19 -7.59
CA ALA A 55 -6.96 -6.94 -7.96
C ALA A 55 -8.28 -6.67 -7.21
N ASP A 56 -8.72 -7.60 -6.37
CA ASP A 56 -9.97 -7.50 -5.63
C ASP A 56 -9.89 -6.56 -4.41
N GLN A 57 -11.06 -6.19 -3.89
CA GLN A 57 -11.20 -5.38 -2.68
C GLN A 57 -10.58 -6.06 -1.44
N GLY A 58 -10.61 -7.40 -1.35
CA GLY A 58 -9.96 -8.11 -0.25
C GLY A 58 -8.43 -7.95 -0.28
N ALA A 59 -7.82 -7.88 -1.46
CA ALA A 59 -6.40 -7.59 -1.63
C ALA A 59 -6.06 -6.14 -1.25
N HIS A 60 -6.94 -5.19 -1.59
CA HIS A 60 -6.84 -3.81 -1.13
C HIS A 60 -6.85 -3.73 0.41
N ASP A 61 -7.85 -4.33 1.05
CA ASP A 61 -8.02 -4.26 2.50
C ASP A 61 -6.85 -4.93 3.24
N ARG A 62 -6.26 -5.99 2.66
CA ARG A 62 -5.01 -6.59 3.15
C ARG A 62 -3.83 -5.64 3.01
N ALA A 63 -3.70 -4.90 1.91
CA ALA A 63 -2.64 -3.91 1.73
C ALA A 63 -2.75 -2.75 2.75
N VAL A 64 -3.98 -2.24 2.96
CA VAL A 64 -4.29 -1.24 3.98
C VAL A 64 -3.95 -1.77 5.39
N SER A 65 -4.39 -2.99 5.72
CA SER A 65 -4.13 -3.59 7.03
C SER A 65 -2.63 -3.77 7.30
N ARG A 66 -1.85 -4.15 6.28
CA ARG A 66 -0.39 -4.28 6.39
C ARG A 66 0.28 -2.95 6.68
N VAL A 67 -0.01 -1.91 5.88
CA VAL A 67 0.62 -0.60 6.06
C VAL A 67 0.23 0.06 7.38
N LEU A 68 -1.01 -0.13 7.86
CA LEU A 68 -1.44 0.30 9.19
C LEU A 68 -0.70 -0.46 10.31
N GLY A 69 -0.51 -1.76 10.16
CA GLY A 69 0.29 -2.57 11.08
C GLY A 69 1.75 -2.09 11.14
N ASP A 70 2.35 -1.75 10.00
CA ASP A 70 3.69 -1.18 9.92
C ASP A 70 3.78 0.20 10.57
N ALA A 71 2.78 1.06 10.34
CA ALA A 71 2.72 2.38 10.95
C ALA A 71 2.63 2.29 12.48
N ARG A 72 1.78 1.40 13.01
CA ARG A 72 1.68 1.14 14.45
C ARG A 72 2.99 0.63 15.04
N ARG A 73 3.65 -0.32 14.39
CA ARG A 73 4.97 -0.84 14.82
C ARG A 73 6.05 0.24 14.87
N LYS A 74 5.92 1.29 14.06
CA LYS A 74 6.83 2.45 14.05
C LYS A 74 6.40 3.59 14.98
N GLY A 75 5.29 3.44 15.73
CA GLY A 75 4.83 4.41 16.72
C GLY A 75 4.01 5.57 16.14
N PHE A 76 3.44 5.43 14.95
CA PHE A 76 2.51 6.43 14.40
C PHE A 76 1.11 6.25 15.01
N THR A 77 0.57 7.34 15.55
CA THR A 77 -0.73 7.37 16.24
C THR A 77 -1.85 7.94 15.36
N ARG A 78 -1.50 8.60 14.24
CA ARG A 78 -2.46 9.15 13.29
C ARG A 78 -1.98 8.95 11.86
N TYR A 79 -2.92 8.87 10.93
CA TYR A 79 -2.64 8.54 9.53
C TYR A 79 -3.37 9.49 8.60
N ARG A 80 -2.74 9.79 7.46
CA ARG A 80 -3.34 10.52 6.35
C ARG A 80 -3.19 9.67 5.09
N MET A 81 -4.30 9.36 4.45
CA MET A 81 -4.26 8.78 3.11
C MET A 81 -3.82 9.87 2.13
N VAL A 82 -2.65 9.69 1.52
CA VAL A 82 -2.10 10.61 0.52
C VAL A 82 -2.54 10.23 -0.88
N ASP A 83 -2.88 8.96 -1.09
CA ASP A 83 -3.47 8.47 -2.32
C ASP A 83 -4.19 7.14 -2.05
N ALA A 84 -5.40 7.03 -2.57
CA ALA A 84 -6.23 5.83 -2.56
C ALA A 84 -6.72 5.66 -3.99
N SER A 85 -6.03 4.84 -4.77
CA SER A 85 -6.49 4.58 -6.13
C SER A 85 -7.69 3.64 -6.03
N ASP A 86 -8.84 4.06 -6.54
CA ASP A 86 -9.97 3.15 -6.72
C ASP A 86 -9.54 2.01 -7.66
N ALA A 87 -9.83 0.78 -7.29
CA ALA A 87 -9.64 -0.36 -8.18
C ALA A 87 -10.52 -0.16 -9.42
N PRO A 88 -10.09 -0.58 -10.63
CA PRO A 88 -11.02 -0.68 -11.73
C PRO A 88 -12.15 -1.63 -11.33
N ALA A 89 -13.40 -1.17 -11.44
CA ALA A 89 -14.55 -2.03 -11.22
C ALA A 89 -14.46 -3.25 -12.17
N PRO A 90 -14.66 -4.49 -11.68
CA PRO A 90 -14.70 -5.64 -12.56
C PRO A 90 -15.82 -5.43 -13.58
N LEU A 91 -15.47 -5.52 -14.88
CA LEU A 91 -16.41 -5.51 -16.00
C LEU A 91 -17.30 -6.76 -15.99
#